data_AF-A0A2E0GWQ5-F1
#
_entry.id   AF-A0A2E0GWQ5-F1
#
_cell.length_a   1.000
_cell.length_b   1.000
_cell.length_c   1.000
_cell.angle_alpha   90.00
_cell.angle_beta   90.00
_cell.angle_gamma   90.00
#
_symmetry.space_group_name_H-M   'P 1'
#
loop_
_entity.id
_entity.type
_entity.pdbx_description
1 polymer ?
#
loop_
_entity_poly.entity_id
_entity_poly.type
_entity_poly.pdbx_seq_one_letter_code
_entity_poly.pdbx_strand_id
1 'polypeptide(L)'
;MSHSLSKSQWQSWCDAYQQVDQTKVSFCRDNNLNYHQFLYWFNQLSSQSNKMISVEVLSSFRPLAVIRLKNSHRLEIVDKDF
;
A
#
# COMPACT_ATOMS: atom_id res chain seq x y z
N MET A 1 -6.40 28.60 -16.59
CA MET A 1 -5.70 27.63 -17.45
C MET A 1 -5.31 26.44 -16.60
N SER A 2 -6.02 25.31 -16.73
CA SER A 2 -5.72 24.09 -15.99
C SER A 2 -4.59 23.34 -16.70
N HIS A 3 -3.34 23.70 -16.39
CA HIS A 3 -2.20 22.90 -16.80
C HIS A 3 -2.26 21.58 -16.05
N SER A 4 -2.62 20.50 -16.75
CA SER A 4 -2.50 19.16 -16.21
C SER A 4 -1.03 18.90 -15.90
N LEU A 5 -0.70 18.69 -14.62
CA LEU A 5 0.64 18.26 -14.21
C LEU A 5 1.03 16.97 -14.95
N SER A 6 2.29 16.87 -15.33
CA SER A 6 2.83 15.68 -16.00
C SER A 6 2.89 14.50 -15.02
N LYS A 7 3.00 13.27 -15.56
CA LYS A 7 3.15 12.06 -14.76
C LYS A 7 4.34 12.14 -13.79
N SER A 8 5.47 12.72 -14.20
CA SER A 8 6.65 12.86 -13.35
C SER A 8 6.41 13.82 -12.18
N GLN A 9 5.67 14.90 -12.39
CA GLN A 9 5.29 15.82 -11.32
C GLN A 9 4.36 15.13 -10.30
N TRP A 10 3.40 14.32 -10.77
CA TRP A 10 2.55 13.53 -9.88
C TRP A 10 3.33 12.50 -9.06
N GLN A 11 4.36 11.87 -9.63
CA GLN A 11 5.25 10.99 -8.89
C GLN A 11 5.93 11.73 -7.75
N SER A 12 6.54 12.89 -8.01
CA SER A 12 7.19 13.71 -6.97
C SER A 12 6.22 14.11 -5.86
N TRP A 13 4.96 14.45 -6.20
CA TRP A 13 3.94 14.75 -5.19
C TRP A 13 3.52 13.53 -4.37
N CYS A 14 3.42 12.35 -4.99
CA CYS A 14 3.12 11.11 -4.28
C CYS A 14 4.27 10.72 -3.33
N ASP A 15 5.51 10.87 -3.77
CA ASP A 15 6.70 10.60 -2.94
C ASP A 15 6.79 11.59 -1.78
N ALA A 16 6.55 12.89 -2.04
CA ALA A 16 6.51 13.91 -1.01
C ALA A 16 5.41 13.64 0.03
N TYR A 17 4.23 13.17 -0.39
CA TYR A 17 3.15 12.77 0.52
C TYR A 17 3.55 11.60 1.43
N GLN A 18 4.35 10.65 0.94
CA GLN A 18 4.80 9.51 1.76
C GLN A 18 5.78 9.91 2.87
N GLN A 19 6.43 11.08 2.78
CA GLN A 19 7.38 11.58 3.78
C GLN A 19 6.71 12.42 4.88
N VAL A 20 5.42 12.70 4.76
CA VAL A 20 4.68 13.59 5.66
C VAL A 20 3.56 12.84 6.36
N ASP A 21 3.42 13.04 7.66
CA ASP A 21 2.34 12.45 8.45
C ASP A 21 1.09 13.34 8.41
N GLN A 22 0.43 13.38 7.25
CA GLN A 22 -0.79 14.17 7.06
C GLN A 22 -1.84 13.44 6.23
N THR A 23 -3.08 13.91 6.34
CA THR A 23 -4.18 13.40 5.52
C THR A 23 -4.01 13.86 4.06
N LYS A 24 -4.47 13.03 3.11
CA LYS A 24 -4.44 13.35 1.67
C LYS A 24 -5.14 14.67 1.36
N VAL A 25 -6.22 14.98 2.09
CA VAL A 25 -6.99 16.22 1.93
C VAL A 25 -6.18 17.44 2.37
N SER A 26 -5.52 17.37 3.53
CA SER A 26 -4.64 18.47 4.01
C SER A 26 -3.50 18.70 3.03
N PHE A 27 -2.84 17.62 2.61
CA PHE A 27 -1.72 17.69 1.67
C PHE A 27 -2.11 18.37 0.35
N CYS A 28 -3.28 18.00 -0.20
CA CYS A 28 -3.77 18.63 -1.44
C CYS A 28 -4.12 20.09 -1.24
N ARG A 29 -4.72 20.45 -0.09
CA ARG A 29 -5.07 21.84 0.23
C ARG A 29 -3.83 22.72 0.35
N ASP A 30 -2.82 22.24 1.08
CA ASP A 30 -1.60 23.00 1.37
C ASP A 30 -0.74 23.19 0.11
N ASN A 31 -0.76 22.21 -0.80
CA ASN A 31 0.00 22.25 -2.06
C ASN A 31 -0.83 22.68 -3.27
N ASN A 32 -2.07 23.15 -3.05
CA ASN A 32 -3.00 23.58 -4.10
C ASN A 32 -3.19 22.54 -5.23
N LEU A 33 -3.26 21.26 -4.85
CA LEU A 33 -3.47 20.13 -5.76
C LEU A 33 -4.95 19.80 -5.88
N ASN A 34 -5.37 19.36 -7.06
CA ASN A 34 -6.70 18.80 -7.22
C ASN A 34 -6.77 17.42 -6.54
N TYR A 35 -7.67 17.29 -5.56
CA TYR A 35 -7.82 16.09 -4.76
C TYR A 35 -8.15 14.84 -5.59
N HIS A 36 -9.05 14.96 -6.58
CA HIS A 36 -9.44 13.82 -7.42
C HIS A 36 -8.30 13.35 -8.32
N GLN A 37 -7.54 14.28 -8.90
CA GLN A 37 -6.37 13.96 -9.70
C GLN A 37 -5.27 13.33 -8.84
N PHE A 38 -5.03 13.88 -7.65
CA PHE A 38 -4.08 13.31 -6.69
C PHE A 38 -4.48 11.88 -6.31
N LEU A 39 -5.74 11.62 -5.95
CA LEU A 39 -6.20 10.27 -5.62
C LEU A 39 -6.00 9.28 -6.78
N TYR A 40 -6.33 9.69 -8.00
CA TYR A 40 -6.15 8.87 -9.19
C TYR A 40 -4.68 8.46 -9.36
N TRP A 41 -3.77 9.44 -9.36
CA TRP A 41 -2.34 9.19 -9.53
C TRP A 41 -1.73 8.46 -8.34
N PHE A 42 -2.13 8.79 -7.12
CA PHE A 42 -1.67 8.12 -5.92
C PHE A 42 -1.99 6.64 -5.99
N ASN A 43 -3.22 6.24 -6.34
CA ASN A 43 -3.58 4.83 -6.48
C ASN A 43 -2.82 4.12 -7.62
N GLN A 44 -2.63 4.80 -8.76
CA GLN A 44 -1.89 4.25 -9.90
C GLN A 44 -0.41 4.02 -9.57
N LEU A 45 0.22 4.93 -8.82
CA LEU A 45 1.65 4.90 -8.51
C LEU A 45 1.95 4.12 -7.22
N SER A 46 1.01 4.08 -6.27
CA SER A 46 1.13 3.29 -5.03
C SER A 46 0.81 1.82 -5.22
N SER A 47 0.36 1.38 -6.40
CA SER A 47 0.05 -0.03 -6.70
C SER A 47 1.28 -0.94 -6.68
N GLN A 48 2.48 -0.41 -6.46
CA GLN A 48 3.68 -1.20 -6.19
C GLN A 48 4.01 -1.18 -4.70
N SER A 49 3.31 -2.03 -3.94
CA SER A 49 3.87 -2.65 -2.73
C SER A 49 2.75 -3.49 -2.09
N ASN A 50 2.43 -4.64 -2.70
CA ASN A 50 2.15 -5.80 -1.87
C ASN A 50 3.43 -6.01 -1.05
N LYS A 51 3.51 -5.42 0.15
CA LYS A 51 4.64 -5.64 1.05
C LYS A 51 4.64 -7.15 1.28
N MET A 52 5.57 -7.86 0.63
CA MET A 52 5.91 -9.20 1.09
C MET A 52 6.44 -9.00 2.50
N ILE A 53 5.60 -9.35 3.47
CA ILE A 53 6.01 -9.43 4.85
C ILE A 53 6.93 -10.65 4.89
N SER A 54 8.24 -10.44 4.95
CA SER A 54 9.18 -11.51 5.24
C SER A 54 8.88 -12.01 6.65
N VAL A 55 8.42 -13.25 6.77
CA VAL A 55 8.21 -13.93 8.04
C VAL A 55 9.38 -14.87 8.25
N GLU A 56 10.18 -14.65 9.29
CA GLU A 56 11.21 -15.60 9.70
C GLU A 56 10.55 -16.80 10.38
N VAL A 57 10.78 -18.00 9.83
CA VAL A 57 10.19 -19.25 10.33
C VAL A 57 10.98 -19.72 11.55
N LEU A 58 10.49 -19.40 12.74
CA LEU A 58 11.14 -19.76 14.02
C LEU A 58 10.92 -21.23 14.46
N SER A 59 10.01 -21.99 13.84
CA SER A 59 9.83 -23.41 14.18
C SER A 59 9.11 -24.20 13.09
N SER A 60 9.65 -25.37 12.73
CA SER A 60 9.09 -26.34 11.78
C SER A 60 7.83 -27.07 12.28
N PHE A 61 7.44 -26.90 13.55
CA PHE A 61 6.29 -27.58 14.17
C PHE A 61 5.02 -26.71 14.25
N ARG A 62 5.01 -25.52 13.64
CA ARG A 62 3.85 -24.62 13.65
C ARG A 62 3.50 -24.19 12.23
N PRO A 63 2.20 -24.01 11.91
CA PRO A 63 1.79 -23.52 10.61
C PRO A 63 2.41 -22.15 10.34
N LEU A 64 2.99 -22.00 9.15
CA LEU A 64 3.71 -20.80 8.69
C LEU A 64 2.79 -19.59 8.60
N ALA A 65 1.51 -19.83 8.30
CA ALA A 65 0.45 -18.85 8.38
C ALA A 65 -0.89 -19.55 8.61
N VAL A 66 -1.80 -18.87 9.30
CA VAL A 66 -3.18 -19.32 9.53
C VAL A 66 -4.14 -18.25 9.05
N ILE A 67 -5.00 -18.61 8.10
CA ILE A 67 -6.08 -17.75 7.62
C ILE A 67 -7.38 -18.23 8.23
N ARG A 68 -8.03 -17.38 9.04
CA ARG A 68 -9.39 -17.63 9.53
C ARG A 68 -10.41 -17.14 8.52
N LEU A 69 -11.25 -18.06 8.06
CA LEU A 69 -12.34 -17.78 7.14
C LEU A 69 -13.59 -17.34 7.92
N LYS A 70 -14.48 -16.58 7.25
CA LYS A 70 -15.74 -16.07 7.86
C LYS A 70 -16.70 -17.17 8.31
N ASN A 71 -16.57 -18.36 7.75
CA ASN A 71 -17.34 -19.55 8.12
C ASN A 71 -16.70 -20.33 9.28
N SER A 72 -15.79 -19.72 10.05
CA SER A 72 -15.06 -20.32 11.17
C SER A 72 -14.11 -21.46 10.81
N HIS A 73 -13.91 -21.73 9.51
CA HIS A 73 -12.88 -22.68 9.05
C HIS A 73 -11.50 -22.00 9.01
N ARG A 74 -10.44 -22.80 9.03
CA ARG A 74 -9.05 -22.32 8.95
C ARG A 74 -8.31 -22.97 7.79
N LEU A 75 -7.53 -22.17 7.08
CA LEU A 75 -6.51 -22.64 6.13
C LEU A 75 -5.14 -22.47 6.78
N GLU A 76 -4.35 -23.53 6.75
CA GLU A 76 -3.01 -23.56 7.35
C GLU A 76 -1.99 -23.79 6.24
N ILE A 77 -0.97 -22.94 6.19
CA ILE A 77 0.20 -23.14 5.32
C ILE A 77 1.21 -23.93 6.16
N VAL A 78 1.50 -25.16 5.75
CA VAL A 78 2.49 -26.03 6.39
C VAL A 78 3.67 -26.22 5.44
N ASP A 79 4.86 -26.37 6.02
CA ASP A 79 6.05 -26.73 5.26
C ASP A 79 5.92 -28.17 4.74
N LYS A 80 6.38 -28.42 3.51
CA LYS A 80 6.20 -29.71 2.81
C LYS A 80 7.33 -30.70 3.12
N ASP A 81 8.37 -30.31 3.83
CA ASP A 81 9.54 -31.16 4.07
C ASP A 81 9.40 -32.07 5.31
N PHE A 82 8.23 -32.72 5.45
CA PHE A 82 7.99 -33.85 6.37
C PHE A 82 7.56 -35.11 5.61
#